data_AF-A0A4U7EKD9-F1
#
_entry.id   AF-A0A4U7EKD9-F1
#
_cell.length_a   1.000
_cell.length_b   1.000
_cell.length_c   1.000
_cell.angle_alpha   90.00
_cell.angle_beta   90.00
_cell.angle_gamma   90.00
#
_symmetry.space_group_name_H-M   'P 1'
#
loop_
_entity.id
_entity.type
_entity.pdbx_description
1 polymer ?
#
loop_
_entity_poly.entity_id
_entity_poly.type
_entity_poly.pdbx_seq_one_letter_code
_entity_poly.pdbx_strand_id
1 'polypeptide(L)'
;MATLVQTGLDFDVIENELERQVELLGGEFFVTVVSASLERLDETEGIQTPLDTVVREYYQRYMEGYELRVQLDEEEPKSVGELAAELSVSDEDIGRRYEYLNQYGFAERTSDGIRDTGKHDEFTRS
;
A
#
# COMPACT_ATOMS: atom_id res chain seq x y z
N MET A 1 -12.66 -6.55 24.35
CA MET A 1 -12.35 -5.52 23.34
C MET A 1 -13.26 -4.33 23.59
N ALA A 2 -12.66 -3.14 23.62
CA ALA A 2 -13.37 -1.87 23.68
C ALA A 2 -13.12 -1.12 22.38
N THR A 3 -14.17 -0.77 21.66
CA THR A 3 -14.03 0.09 20.48
C THR A 3 -14.16 1.54 20.93
N LEU A 4 -13.23 2.40 20.51
CA LEU A 4 -13.36 3.85 20.71
C LEU A 4 -14.43 4.40 19.74
N VAL A 5 -15.65 4.60 20.23
CA VAL A 5 -16.78 5.07 19.39
C VAL A 5 -17.30 6.47 19.74
N GLN A 6 -16.79 7.14 20.78
CA GLN A 6 -17.35 8.41 21.28
C GLN A 6 -16.30 9.33 21.93
N THR A 7 -15.15 9.48 21.29
CA THR A 7 -14.07 10.37 21.78
C THR A 7 -14.24 11.84 21.39
N GLY A 8 -15.31 12.19 20.65
CA GLY A 8 -15.43 13.47 19.97
C GLY A 8 -14.50 13.59 18.74
N LEU A 9 -13.81 12.50 18.39
CA LEU A 9 -13.06 12.40 17.15
C LEU A 9 -14.02 12.19 15.99
N ASP A 10 -13.85 13.00 14.95
CA ASP A 10 -14.49 12.82 13.67
C ASP A 10 -13.61 11.87 12.85
N PHE A 11 -13.97 10.59 12.86
CA PHE A 11 -13.19 9.56 12.16
C PHE A 11 -13.24 9.75 10.65
N ASP A 12 -14.33 10.28 10.09
CA ASP A 12 -14.43 10.59 8.66
C ASP A 12 -13.37 11.63 8.27
N VAL A 13 -13.17 12.67 9.09
CA VAL A 13 -12.09 13.66 8.87
C VAL A 13 -10.71 13.01 8.95
N ILE A 14 -10.49 12.09 9.88
CA ILE A 14 -9.21 11.39 10.03
C ILE A 14 -8.97 10.48 8.82
N GLU A 15 -9.97 9.76 8.34
CA GLU A 15 -9.88 8.91 7.14
C GLU A 15 -9.53 9.73 5.90
N ASN A 16 -10.21 10.86 5.70
CA ASN A 16 -9.92 11.76 4.58
C ASN A 16 -8.49 12.31 4.64
N GLU A 17 -8.01 12.67 5.84
CA GLU A 17 -6.63 13.14 6.00
C GLU A 17 -5.62 12.00 5.81
N LEU A 18 -5.93 10.77 6.25
CA LEU A 18 -5.10 9.60 5.98
C LEU A 18 -4.96 9.36 4.47
N GLU A 19 -6.07 9.30 3.73
CA GLU A 19 -6.07 9.14 2.27
C GLU A 19 -5.23 10.23 1.60
N ARG A 20 -5.44 11.50 1.99
CA ARG A 20 -4.67 12.62 1.46
C ARG A 20 -3.17 12.51 1.74
N GLN A 21 -2.78 12.07 2.93
CA GLN A 21 -1.37 11.89 3.28
C GLN A 21 -0.75 10.71 2.52
N VAL A 22 -1.50 9.64 2.29
CA VAL A 22 -1.06 8.53 1.43
C VAL A 22 -0.78 9.02 0.01
N GLU A 23 -1.70 9.80 -0.56
CA GLU A 23 -1.52 10.39 -1.89
C GLU A 23 -0.33 11.36 -1.95
N LEU A 24 -0.21 12.27 -0.96
CA LEU A 24 0.81 13.31 -0.94
C LEU A 24 2.22 12.78 -0.70
N LEU A 25 2.36 11.79 0.17
CA LEU A 25 3.66 11.23 0.50
C LEU A 25 4.12 10.24 -0.57
N GLY A 26 3.23 9.87 -1.51
CA GLY A 26 3.42 8.74 -2.43
C GLY A 26 3.72 7.44 -1.70
N GLY A 27 3.46 7.42 -0.40
CA GLY A 27 4.45 6.92 0.56
C GLY A 27 3.85 5.91 1.51
N GLU A 28 4.13 4.66 1.20
CA GLU A 28 3.61 3.45 1.80
C GLU A 28 4.07 3.28 3.27
N PHE A 29 5.13 3.98 3.65
CA PHE A 29 5.62 4.07 5.03
C PHE A 29 4.55 4.62 5.98
N PHE A 30 3.77 5.62 5.55
CA PHE A 30 2.78 6.25 6.41
C PHE A 30 1.68 5.25 6.82
N VAL A 31 1.10 4.52 5.86
CA VAL A 31 0.09 3.48 6.12
C VAL A 31 0.66 2.38 6.99
N THR A 32 1.89 1.94 6.73
CA THR A 32 2.57 0.91 7.53
C THR A 32 2.70 1.33 8.99
N VAL A 33 3.11 2.58 9.25
CA VAL A 33 3.24 3.12 10.62
C VAL A 33 1.89 3.22 11.32
N VAL A 34 0.86 3.69 10.62
CA VAL A 34 -0.50 3.78 11.18
C VAL A 34 -1.05 2.40 11.49
N SER A 35 -0.95 1.45 10.54
CA SER A 35 -1.40 0.07 10.70
C SER A 35 -0.73 -0.61 11.90
N ALA A 36 0.60 -0.52 12.01
CA ALA A 36 1.35 -1.10 13.13
C ALA A 36 1.02 -0.43 14.49
N SER A 37 0.53 0.80 14.48
CA SER A 37 0.14 1.51 15.70
C SER A 37 -1.27 1.12 16.15
N LEU A 38 -2.20 0.93 15.21
CA LEU A 38 -3.54 0.40 15.48
C LEU A 38 -3.48 -1.06 15.96
N GLU A 39 -2.64 -1.90 15.34
CA GLU A 39 -2.42 -3.27 15.78
C GLU A 39 -1.88 -3.33 17.21
N ARG A 40 -0.86 -2.52 17.53
CA ARG A 40 -0.34 -2.41 18.90
C ARG A 40 -1.40 -1.96 19.91
N LEU A 41 -2.30 -1.07 19.51
CA LEU A 41 -3.39 -0.58 20.35
C LEU A 41 -4.40 -1.69 20.66
N ASP A 42 -4.72 -2.54 19.69
CA ASP A 42 -5.59 -3.70 19.91
C ASP A 42 -4.88 -4.78 20.74
N GLU A 43 -3.65 -5.15 20.39
CA GLU A 43 -2.92 -6.22 21.08
C GLU A 43 -2.57 -5.89 22.53
N THR A 44 -2.16 -4.64 22.79
CA THR A 44 -1.65 -4.24 24.11
C THR A 44 -2.78 -3.78 25.03
N GLU A 45 -3.74 -3.02 24.49
CA GLU A 45 -4.78 -2.36 25.28
C GLU A 45 -6.18 -2.95 25.04
N GLY A 46 -6.35 -3.84 24.07
CA GLY A 46 -7.65 -4.39 23.67
C GLY A 46 -8.58 -3.34 23.06
N ILE A 47 -7.99 -2.28 22.48
CA ILE A 47 -8.68 -1.11 21.95
C ILE A 47 -8.69 -1.13 20.42
N GLN A 48 -9.88 -1.02 19.84
CA GLN A 48 -10.09 -0.90 18.40
C GLN A 48 -10.67 0.45 18.03
N THR A 49 -10.51 0.83 16.78
CA THR A 49 -10.96 2.09 16.18
C THR A 49 -11.75 1.81 14.89
N PRO A 50 -12.62 2.73 14.46
CA PRO A 50 -13.23 2.65 13.11
C PRO A 50 -12.19 2.64 11.97
N LEU A 51 -10.99 3.19 12.22
CA LEU A 51 -9.89 3.27 11.24
C LEU A 51 -9.27 1.91 10.91
N ASP A 52 -9.46 0.89 11.75
CA ASP A 52 -8.83 -0.42 11.58
C ASP A 52 -9.14 -1.07 10.24
N THR A 53 -10.37 -0.92 9.75
CA THR A 53 -10.77 -1.50 8.46
C THR A 53 -10.10 -0.78 7.30
N VAL A 54 -10.24 0.55 7.21
CA VAL A 54 -9.74 1.35 6.10
C VAL A 54 -8.20 1.35 6.04
N VAL A 55 -7.52 1.44 7.18
CA VAL A 55 -6.05 1.39 7.23
C VAL A 55 -5.55 0.01 6.81
N ARG A 56 -6.23 -1.06 7.20
CA ARG A 56 -5.87 -2.42 6.79
C ARG A 56 -6.03 -2.62 5.29
N GLU A 57 -7.09 -2.07 4.69
CA GLU A 57 -7.29 -2.12 3.24
C GLU A 57 -6.18 -1.37 2.50
N TYR A 58 -5.80 -0.18 2.96
CA TYR A 58 -4.66 0.55 2.40
C TYR A 58 -3.36 -0.24 2.55
N TYR A 59 -3.12 -0.83 3.72
CA TYR A 59 -1.92 -1.60 3.98
C TYR A 59 -1.85 -2.85 3.09
N GLN A 60 -2.97 -3.53 2.88
CA GLN A 60 -3.03 -4.70 2.00
C GLN A 60 -2.71 -4.32 0.55
N ARG A 61 -3.31 -3.24 0.02
CA ARG A 61 -3.02 -2.76 -1.34
C ARG A 61 -1.54 -2.42 -1.52
N TYR A 62 -0.96 -1.77 -0.51
CA TYR A 62 0.48 -1.54 -0.47
C TYR A 62 1.27 -2.85 -0.55
N MET A 63 1.03 -3.79 0.37
CA MET A 63 1.77 -5.05 0.41
C MET A 63 1.68 -5.83 -0.91
N GLU A 64 0.49 -5.85 -1.53
CA GLU A 64 0.28 -6.47 -2.84
C GLU A 64 1.09 -5.77 -3.94
N GLY A 65 1.13 -4.43 -3.95
CA GLY A 65 1.98 -3.65 -4.86
C GLY A 65 3.47 -3.89 -4.62
N TYR A 66 3.90 -3.89 -3.36
CA TYR A 66 5.28 -4.16 -2.95
C TYR A 66 5.74 -5.55 -3.37
N GLU A 67 4.92 -6.58 -3.17
CA GLU A 67 5.20 -7.94 -3.63
C GLU A 67 5.43 -8.01 -5.14
N LEU A 68 4.62 -7.27 -5.93
CA LEU A 68 4.84 -7.15 -7.37
C LEU A 68 6.17 -6.46 -7.65
N ARG A 69 6.40 -5.32 -7.00
CA ARG A 69 7.57 -4.47 -7.21
C ARG A 69 8.89 -5.22 -6.97
N VAL A 70 8.94 -6.07 -5.93
CA VAL A 70 10.12 -6.90 -5.61
C VAL A 70 10.48 -7.87 -6.74
N GLN A 71 9.55 -8.21 -7.64
CA GLN A 71 9.84 -9.06 -8.80
C GLN A 71 10.34 -8.28 -10.02
N LEU A 72 10.21 -6.95 -10.02
CA LEU A 72 10.57 -6.10 -11.15
C LEU A 72 12.05 -5.73 -11.11
N ASP A 73 12.60 -5.48 -12.30
CA ASP A 73 13.94 -4.95 -12.51
C ASP A 73 13.85 -3.63 -13.29
N GLU A 74 14.86 -2.76 -13.16
CA GLU A 74 14.89 -1.45 -13.87
C GLU A 74 15.26 -1.60 -15.36
N GLU A 75 16.09 -2.59 -15.70
CA GLU A 75 16.63 -2.81 -17.04
C GLU A 75 15.87 -3.91 -17.80
N GLU A 76 15.36 -4.92 -17.11
CA GLU A 76 14.74 -6.11 -17.70
C GLU A 76 13.23 -6.21 -17.39
N PRO A 77 12.34 -5.73 -18.30
CA PRO A 77 10.90 -5.81 -18.08
C PRO A 77 10.40 -7.26 -18.07
N LYS A 78 9.44 -7.54 -17.18
CA LYS A 78 8.78 -8.85 -17.07
C LYS A 78 7.35 -8.82 -17.59
N SER A 79 6.97 -9.88 -18.29
CA SER A 79 5.61 -9.97 -18.83
C SER A 79 4.56 -10.19 -17.71
N VAL A 80 3.32 -9.78 -17.96
CA VAL A 80 2.21 -9.98 -16.99
C VAL A 80 2.03 -11.45 -16.63
N GLY A 81 2.09 -12.35 -17.62
CA GLY A 81 1.90 -13.78 -17.39
C GLY A 81 3.06 -14.43 -16.61
N GLU A 82 4.28 -13.92 -16.78
CA GLU A 82 5.44 -14.35 -15.98
C GLU A 82 5.27 -13.93 -14.51
N LEU A 83 4.92 -12.66 -14.28
CA LEU A 83 4.69 -12.12 -12.94
C LEU A 83 3.52 -12.82 -12.23
N ALA A 84 2.45 -13.12 -12.96
CA ALA A 84 1.30 -13.87 -12.46
C ALA A 84 1.71 -15.29 -12.00
N ALA A 85 2.55 -15.96 -12.79
CA ALA A 85 3.06 -17.28 -12.45
C ALA A 85 4.01 -17.25 -11.24
N GLU A 86 4.93 -16.30 -11.18
CA GLU A 86 5.88 -16.14 -10.07
C GLU A 86 5.17 -15.84 -8.74
N LEU A 87 4.16 -14.97 -8.77
CA LEU A 87 3.39 -14.58 -7.58
C LEU A 87 2.21 -15.51 -7.30
N SER A 88 1.93 -16.48 -8.17
CA SER A 88 0.78 -17.39 -8.07
C SER A 88 -0.57 -16.66 -7.96
N VAL A 89 -0.73 -15.60 -8.74
CA VAL A 89 -1.94 -14.77 -8.83
C VAL A 89 -2.46 -14.72 -10.27
N SER A 90 -3.60 -14.08 -10.51
CA SER A 90 -4.11 -13.90 -11.87
C SER A 90 -3.47 -12.71 -12.59
N ASP A 91 -3.49 -12.71 -13.92
CA ASP A 91 -3.10 -11.56 -14.74
C ASP A 91 -3.88 -10.29 -14.37
N GLU A 92 -5.13 -10.43 -13.94
CA GLU A 92 -5.95 -9.32 -13.45
C GLU A 92 -5.39 -8.74 -12.15
N ASP A 93 -4.97 -9.59 -11.22
CA ASP A 93 -4.34 -9.17 -9.96
C ASP A 93 -3.03 -8.40 -10.24
N ILE A 94 -2.22 -8.88 -11.19
CA ILE A 94 -1.02 -8.16 -11.66
C ILE A 94 -1.40 -6.80 -12.24
N GLY A 95 -2.47 -6.72 -13.03
CA GLY A 95 -2.99 -5.46 -13.57
C GLY A 95 -3.34 -4.46 -12.48
N ARG A 96 -4.09 -4.88 -11.45
CA ARG A 96 -4.47 -3.99 -10.33
C ARG A 96 -3.26 -3.54 -9.50
N ARG A 97 -2.33 -4.47 -9.21
CA ARG A 97 -1.07 -4.15 -8.50
C ARG A 97 -0.21 -3.17 -9.31
N TYR A 98 -0.14 -3.35 -10.63
CA TYR A 98 0.55 -2.43 -11.53
C TYR A 98 -0.08 -1.04 -11.55
N GLU A 99 -1.41 -0.95 -11.64
CA GLU A 99 -2.12 0.34 -11.61
C GLU A 99 -1.78 1.15 -10.37
N TYR A 100 -1.74 0.46 -9.22
CA TYR A 100 -1.30 1.05 -7.95
C TYR A 100 0.15 1.56 -8.03
N LEU A 101 1.11 0.73 -8.43
CA LEU A 101 2.51 1.16 -8.56
C LEU A 101 2.72 2.30 -9.57
N ASN A 102 1.98 2.27 -10.68
CA ASN A 102 2.06 3.28 -11.74
C ASN A 102 1.45 4.62 -11.31
N GLN A 103 0.42 4.62 -10.45
CA GLN A 103 -0.14 5.84 -9.86
C GLN A 103 0.94 6.66 -9.14
N TYR A 104 1.86 6.00 -8.43
CA TYR A 104 2.98 6.62 -7.72
C TYR A 104 4.26 6.68 -8.57
N GLY A 105 4.19 6.17 -9.80
CA GLY A 105 5.30 6.17 -10.75
C GLY A 105 6.45 5.24 -10.37
N PHE A 106 6.19 4.20 -9.58
CA PHE A 106 7.17 3.19 -9.18
C PHE A 106 7.41 2.12 -10.25
N ALA A 107 6.38 1.83 -11.05
CA ALA A 107 6.47 0.91 -12.16
C ALA A 107 5.94 1.56 -13.44
N GLU A 108 6.45 1.10 -14.58
CA GLU A 108 5.95 1.52 -15.90
C GLU A 108 5.81 0.33 -16.84
N ARG A 109 4.95 0.49 -17.86
CA ARG A 109 4.70 -0.54 -18.87
C ARG A 109 5.46 -0.23 -20.15
N THR A 110 6.19 -1.23 -20.64
CA THR A 110 6.93 -1.20 -21.90
C THR A 110 6.26 -2.10 -22.95
N SER A 111 6.85 -2.22 -24.14
CA SER A 111 6.41 -3.22 -25.13
C SER A 111 6.61 -4.66 -24.65
N ASP A 112 7.56 -4.87 -23.74
CA ASP A 112 8.07 -6.19 -23.37
C ASP A 112 7.52 -6.64 -22.01
N GLY A 113 7.00 -5.72 -21.19
CA GLY A 113 6.47 -6.06 -19.88
C GLY A 113 6.25 -4.86 -18.97
N ILE A 114 6.33 -5.13 -17.66
CA ILE A 114 6.35 -4.15 -16.59
C ILE A 114 7.78 -4.11 -16.06
N ARG A 115 8.29 -2.91 -15.75
CA ARG A 115 9.60 -2.73 -15.11
C ARG A 115 9.52 -1.74 -13.95
N ASP A 116 10.49 -1.82 -13.05
CA ASP A 116 10.68 -0.81 -12.00
C ASP A 116 11.24 0.47 -12.62
N THR A 117 11.02 1.60 -11.96
CA THR A 117 11.48 2.92 -12.40
C THR A 117 12.67 3.45 -11.60
N GLY A 118 13.09 2.74 -10.56
CA GLY A 118 14.09 3.17 -9.58
C GLY A 118 13.60 4.30 -8.65
N LYS A 119 12.36 4.77 -8.79
CA LYS A 119 11.82 5.83 -7.93
C LYS A 119 11.48 5.28 -6.55
N HIS A 120 11.91 5.97 -5.51
CA HIS A 120 11.53 5.66 -4.13
C HIS A 120 10.63 6.75 -3.57
N ASP A 121 9.92 6.43 -2.49
CA ASP A 121 9.21 7.42 -1.67
C ASP A 121 10.09 8.64 -1.41
N GLU A 122 9.54 9.83 -1.61
CA GLU A 122 10.27 11.09 -1.41
C GLU A 122 10.73 11.28 0.05
N PHE A 123 10.18 10.50 0.98
CA PHE A 123 10.55 10.50 2.40
C PHE A 123 11.51 9.35 2.75
N THR A 124 12.80 9.56 2.48
CA THR A 124 13.86 8.82 3.18
C THR A 124 14.05 9.44 4.57
N ARG A 125 14.19 8.61 5.63
CA ARG A 125 14.55 9.12 6.98
C ARG A 125 15.78 10.03 6.87
N SER A 126 15.66 11.28 7.33
CA SER A 126 16.80 12.15 7.64
C SER A 126 17.62 11.58 8.79
#